data_AF-A0AAV5WLG8-F1
#
_entry.id   AF-A0AAV5WLG8-F1
#
_cell.length_a   1.000
_cell.length_b   1.000
_cell.length_c   1.000
_cell.angle_alpha   90.00
_cell.angle_beta   90.00
_cell.angle_gamma   90.00
#
_symmetry.space_group_name_H-M   'P 1'
#
loop_
_entity.id
_entity.type
_entity.pdbx_description
1 polymer ?
#
loop_
_entity_poly.entity_id
_entity_poly.type
_entity_poly.pdbx_seq_one_letter_code
_entity_poly.pdbx_strand_id
1 'polypeptide(L)'
;MDIHGIIIGSAILVISFFGLIGNFIFVYAIYKRREIRGKHTHILFGYLFVINYQSMMYLIIGFDMLFSLIKPFFYYKLHNFPYLLIIQIPCFLFGLSFPLHSLLTTTNNPLIIACNPPLAASPQASSVWNLSNLFLCAIVVSLYLIIGLIMITTGNKMKRDSKCVTLKYTKGVVRSASLITIFFCAS
;
A
#
# COMPACT_ATOMS: atom_id res chain seq x y z
N MET A 1 -20.55 -9.15 -14.99
CA MET A 1 -19.58 -8.76 -13.94
C MET A 1 -20.41 -8.41 -12.72
N ASP A 2 -20.08 -8.94 -11.54
CA ASP A 2 -20.86 -8.64 -10.34
C ASP A 2 -20.79 -7.14 -10.02
N ILE A 3 -21.95 -6.54 -9.75
CA ILE A 3 -22.14 -5.12 -9.44
C ILE A 3 -21.19 -4.68 -8.31
N HIS A 4 -21.00 -5.54 -7.31
CA HIS A 4 -20.05 -5.31 -6.22
C HIS A 4 -18.60 -5.14 -6.69
N GLY A 5 -18.17 -5.91 -7.71
CA GLY A 5 -16.82 -5.79 -8.26
C GLY A 5 -16.60 -4.49 -9.04
N ILE A 6 -17.65 -3.98 -9.71
CA ILE A 6 -17.60 -2.69 -10.41
C ILE A 6 -17.53 -1.55 -9.39
N ILE A 7 -18.35 -1.61 -8.33
CA ILE A 7 -18.36 -0.60 -7.27
C ILE A 7 -16.99 -0.54 -6.59
N ILE A 8 -16.43 -1.69 -6.18
CA ILE A 8 -15.11 -1.75 -5.54
C ILE A 8 -14.01 -1.23 -6.49
N GLY A 9 -13.99 -1.68 -7.75
CA GLY A 9 -13.01 -1.22 -8.73
C GLY A 9 -13.12 0.29 -9.02
N SER A 10 -14.34 0.83 -9.08
CA SER A 10 -14.58 2.27 -9.29
C SER A 10 -14.19 3.10 -8.06
N ALA A 11 -14.47 2.62 -6.85
CA ALA A 11 -14.06 3.28 -5.62
C ALA A 11 -12.53 3.34 -5.50
N ILE A 12 -11.84 2.24 -5.83
CA ILE A 12 -10.37 2.21 -5.88
C ILE A 12 -9.84 3.23 -6.88
N LEU A 13 -10.39 3.29 -8.10
CA LEU A 13 -9.98 4.26 -9.12
C LEU A 13 -10.17 5.71 -8.68
N VAL A 14 -11.31 6.02 -8.07
CA VAL A 14 -11.63 7.38 -7.58
C VAL A 14 -10.68 7.77 -6.44
N ILE A 15 -10.47 6.88 -5.47
CA ILE A 15 -9.54 7.12 -4.35
C ILE A 15 -8.11 7.29 -4.85
N SER A 16 -7.67 6.47 -5.82
CA SER A 16 -6.34 6.62 -6.45
C SER A 16 -6.20 7.94 -7.22
N PHE A 17 -7.24 8.38 -7.93
CA PHE A 17 -7.23 9.67 -8.64
C PHE A 17 -7.10 10.85 -7.68
N PHE A 18 -7.88 10.84 -6.58
CA PHE A 18 -7.77 11.86 -5.54
C PHE A 18 -6.43 11.79 -4.78
N GLY A 19 -5.88 10.59 -4.56
CA GLY A 19 -4.54 10.40 -3.99
C GLY A 19 -3.45 10.99 -4.88
N LEU A 20 -3.54 10.77 -6.20
CA LEU A 20 -2.61 11.33 -7.18
C LEU A 20 -2.70 12.87 -7.21
N ILE A 21 -3.92 13.41 -7.25
CA ILE A 21 -4.16 14.87 -7.17
C ILE A 21 -3.62 15.43 -5.86
N GLY A 22 -3.84 14.76 -4.73
CA GLY A 22 -3.33 15.15 -3.42
C GLY A 22 -1.80 15.22 -3.38
N ASN A 23 -1.13 14.22 -3.93
CA ASN A 23 0.32 14.21 -4.10
C ASN A 23 0.78 15.39 -4.98
N PHE A 24 0.16 15.61 -6.13
CA PHE A 24 0.50 16.74 -7.02
C PHE A 24 0.29 18.11 -6.36
N ILE A 25 -0.83 18.32 -5.65
CA ILE A 25 -1.13 19.57 -4.92
C ILE A 25 -0.09 19.79 -3.82
N PHE A 26 0.28 18.74 -3.10
CA PHE A 26 1.28 18.81 -2.04
C PHE A 26 2.66 19.19 -2.60
N VAL A 27 3.08 18.55 -3.70
CA VAL A 27 4.31 18.90 -4.44
C VAL A 27 4.26 20.35 -4.92
N TYR A 28 3.15 20.79 -5.52
CA TYR A 28 2.97 22.16 -6.01
C TYR A 28 3.03 23.19 -4.87
N ALA A 29 2.41 22.90 -3.72
CA ALA A 29 2.44 23.77 -2.55
C ALA A 29 3.86 23.93 -1.99
N ILE A 30 4.62 22.83 -1.90
CA ILE A 30 6.04 22.86 -1.49
C ILE A 30 6.90 23.62 -2.51
N TYR A 31 6.69 23.40 -3.81
CA TYR A 31 7.43 24.09 -4.87
C TYR A 31 7.19 25.60 -4.86
N LYS A 32 5.94 26.02 -4.70
CA LYS A 32 5.53 27.44 -4.77
C LYS A 32 5.92 28.24 -3.53
N ARG A 33 5.97 27.65 -2.33
CA ARG A 33 6.27 28.38 -1.09
C ARG A 33 7.50 27.84 -0.37
N ARG A 34 8.66 28.46 -0.62
CA ARG A 34 9.92 28.18 0.11
C ARG A 34 9.83 28.43 1.63
N GLU A 35 8.91 29.26 2.10
CA GLU A 35 8.65 29.48 3.55
C GLU A 35 7.96 28.29 4.24
N ILE A 36 7.28 27.40 3.50
CA ILE A 36 6.66 26.18 4.08
C ILE A 36 7.73 25.21 4.62
N ARG A 37 8.96 25.32 4.10
CA ARG A 37 10.10 24.42 4.38
C ARG A 37 10.62 24.45 5.82
N GLY A 38 10.36 25.53 6.57
CA GLY A 38 10.88 25.71 7.94
C GLY A 38 9.83 25.68 9.06
N LYS A 39 8.54 25.90 8.75
CA LYS A 39 7.51 26.16 9.79
C LYS A 39 6.44 25.06 9.95
N HIS A 40 6.32 24.11 9.02
CA HIS A 40 5.25 23.10 9.05
C HIS A 40 5.76 21.66 9.07
N THR A 41 6.67 21.35 9.99
CA THR A 41 7.17 20.00 10.30
C THR A 41 6.03 18.98 10.49
N HIS A 42 4.88 19.40 11.03
CA HIS A 42 3.71 18.52 11.25
C HIS A 42 3.03 18.06 9.95
N ILE A 43 3.00 18.91 8.90
CA ILE A 43 2.40 18.53 7.62
C ILE A 43 3.30 17.54 6.90
N LEU A 44 4.62 17.77 6.92
CA LEU A 44 5.60 16.82 6.40
C LEU A 44 5.55 15.50 7.16
N PHE A 45 5.45 15.54 8.49
CA PHE A 45 5.28 14.34 9.32
C PHE A 45 4.04 13.54 8.93
N GLY A 46 2.88 14.21 8.77
CA GLY A 46 1.64 13.56 8.35
C GLY A 46 1.77 12.92 6.96
N TYR A 47 2.37 13.62 6.01
CA TYR A 47 2.64 13.07 4.68
C TYR A 47 3.54 11.83 4.73
N LEU A 48 4.66 11.93 5.46
CA LEU A 48 5.60 10.82 5.63
C LEU A 48 4.97 9.63 6.38
N PHE A 49 4.05 9.89 7.30
CA PHE A 49 3.31 8.83 7.98
C PHE A 49 2.40 8.09 6.99
N VAL A 50 1.60 8.83 6.22
CA VAL A 50 0.62 8.25 5.29
C VAL A 50 1.31 7.44 4.19
N ILE A 51 2.40 7.93 3.60
CA ILE A 51 3.12 7.18 2.54
C ILE A 51 3.68 5.86 3.07
N ASN A 52 4.29 5.85 4.26
CA ASN A 52 4.83 4.62 4.85
C ASN A 52 3.71 3.67 5.30
N TYR A 53 2.65 4.21 5.90
CA TYR A 53 1.46 3.44 6.27
C TYR A 53 0.87 2.74 5.05
N GLN A 54 0.74 3.46 3.93
CA GLN A 54 0.24 2.93 2.66
C GLN A 54 1.15 1.81 2.13
N SER A 55 2.48 1.98 2.15
CA SER A 55 3.43 0.93 1.74
C SER A 55 3.24 -0.38 2.51
N MET A 56 3.11 -0.29 3.84
CA MET A 56 2.91 -1.48 4.68
C MET A 56 1.52 -2.09 4.50
N MET A 57 0.50 -1.26 4.25
CA MET A 57 -0.87 -1.71 4.01
C MET A 57 -0.96 -2.68 2.82
N TYR A 58 -0.21 -2.43 1.74
CA TYR A 58 -0.19 -3.34 0.58
C TYR A 58 0.33 -4.74 0.93
N LEU A 59 1.30 -4.83 1.84
CA LEU A 59 1.82 -6.09 2.33
C LEU A 59 0.79 -6.82 3.20
N ILE A 60 0.14 -6.10 4.13
CA ILE A 60 -0.89 -6.67 5.01
C ILE A 60 -2.09 -7.17 4.20
N ILE A 61 -2.56 -6.41 3.20
CA ILE A 61 -3.62 -6.85 2.28
C ILE A 61 -3.20 -8.11 1.52
N GLY A 62 -1.94 -8.17 1.06
CA GLY A 62 -1.42 -9.36 0.40
C GLY A 62 -1.45 -10.59 1.32
N PHE A 63 -1.03 -10.45 2.58
CA PHE A 63 -1.04 -11.56 3.54
C PHE A 63 -2.45 -11.97 3.94
N ASP A 64 -3.36 -11.02 4.13
CA ASP A 64 -4.78 -11.26 4.38
C ASP A 64 -5.41 -12.06 3.23
N MET A 65 -5.14 -11.64 1.99
CA MET A 65 -5.59 -12.36 0.80
C MET A 65 -5.00 -13.77 0.74
N LEU A 66 -3.69 -13.94 0.97
CA LEU A 66 -3.05 -15.26 0.99
C LEU A 66 -3.65 -16.15 2.09
N PHE A 67 -3.92 -15.60 3.27
CA PHE A 67 -4.51 -16.32 4.39
C PHE A 67 -5.92 -16.82 4.07
N SER A 68 -6.74 -15.98 3.41
CA SER A 68 -8.07 -16.37 2.94
C SER A 68 -8.03 -17.54 1.93
N LEU A 69 -6.96 -17.63 1.12
CA LEU A 69 -6.78 -18.70 0.13
C LEU A 69 -6.28 -20.02 0.75
N ILE A 70 -5.38 -19.96 1.73
CA ILE A 70 -4.80 -21.16 2.36
C ILE A 70 -5.77 -21.79 3.35
N LYS A 71 -6.49 -20.99 4.16
CA LYS A 71 -7.38 -21.48 5.23
C LYS A 71 -8.79 -20.85 5.16
N PRO A 72 -9.55 -21.09 4.09
CA PRO A 72 -10.84 -20.42 3.86
C PRO A 72 -11.86 -20.64 4.98
N PHE A 73 -11.95 -21.86 5.54
CA PHE A 73 -12.90 -22.17 6.61
C PHE A 73 -12.56 -21.50 7.94
N PHE A 74 -11.27 -21.32 8.23
CA PHE A 74 -10.84 -20.62 9.44
C PHE A 74 -11.02 -19.11 9.28
N TYR A 75 -10.65 -18.59 8.10
CA TYR A 75 -10.85 -17.19 7.72
C TYR A 75 -12.32 -16.77 7.83
N TYR A 76 -13.25 -17.60 7.36
CA TYR A 76 -14.69 -17.34 7.46
C TYR A 76 -15.21 -17.26 8.91
N LYS A 77 -14.56 -17.98 9.85
CA LYS A 77 -14.95 -18.00 11.27
C LYS A 77 -14.33 -16.86 12.08
N LEU A 78 -13.40 -16.10 11.52
CA LEU A 78 -12.79 -14.98 12.23
C LEU A 78 -13.82 -13.87 12.45
N HIS A 79 -13.82 -13.28 13.64
CA HIS A 79 -14.53 -12.03 13.87
C HIS A 79 -13.82 -10.89 13.17
N ASN A 80 -14.50 -10.28 12.21
CA ASN A 80 -13.92 -9.27 11.31
C ASN A 80 -13.33 -8.07 12.06
N PHE A 81 -14.04 -7.49 13.04
CA PHE A 81 -13.59 -6.23 13.67
C PHE A 81 -12.29 -6.34 14.50
N PRO A 82 -12.16 -7.24 15.51
CA PRO A 82 -10.93 -7.34 16.29
C PRO A 82 -9.74 -7.79 15.44
N TYR A 83 -9.97 -8.67 14.46
CA TYR A 83 -8.94 -9.09 13.52
C TYR A 83 -8.40 -7.92 12.70
N LEU A 84 -9.31 -7.13 12.10
CA LEU A 84 -8.93 -5.98 11.29
C LEU A 84 -8.12 -4.96 12.09
N LEU A 85 -8.42 -4.75 13.38
CA LEU A 85 -7.61 -3.86 14.22
C LEU A 85 -6.19 -4.41 14.47
N ILE A 86 -6.06 -5.71 14.74
CA ILE A 86 -4.76 -6.34 15.01
C ILE A 86 -3.86 -6.28 13.79
N ILE A 87 -4.38 -6.56 12.60
CA ILE A 87 -3.56 -6.54 11.37
C ILE A 87 -3.12 -5.13 10.96
N GLN A 88 -3.72 -4.07 11.50
CA GLN A 88 -3.25 -2.69 11.26
C GLN A 88 -2.07 -2.28 12.14
N ILE A 89 -1.76 -3.01 13.22
CA ILE A 89 -0.66 -2.66 14.15
C ILE A 89 0.68 -2.51 13.38
N PRO A 90 1.08 -3.42 12.48
CA PRO A 90 2.30 -3.26 11.70
C PRO A 90 2.28 -2.03 10.79
N CYS A 91 1.12 -1.66 10.22
CA CYS A 91 0.97 -0.47 9.39
C CYS A 91 1.25 0.81 10.19
N PHE A 92 0.71 0.90 11.41
CA PHE A 92 0.97 2.04 12.29
C PHE A 92 2.43 2.11 12.73
N LEU A 93 3.03 0.99 13.12
CA LEU A 93 4.43 0.93 13.55
C LEU A 93 5.37 1.35 12.41
N PHE A 94 5.18 0.80 11.21
CA PHE A 94 5.99 1.15 10.05
C PHE A 94 5.72 2.60 9.60
N GLY A 95 4.46 3.03 9.59
CA GLY A 95 4.04 4.39 9.28
C GLY A 95 4.73 5.44 10.16
N LEU A 96 4.89 5.17 11.47
CA LEU A 96 5.54 6.09 12.41
C LEU A 96 7.07 6.02 12.38
N SER A 97 7.66 4.88 12.01
CA SER A 97 9.10 4.64 12.11
C SER A 97 9.95 5.68 11.37
N PHE A 98 9.65 5.95 10.10
CA PHE A 98 10.41 6.89 9.28
C PHE A 98 10.19 8.36 9.66
N PRO A 99 8.95 8.86 9.83
CA PRO A 99 8.71 10.23 10.29
C PRO A 99 9.40 10.53 11.62
N LEU A 100 9.33 9.62 12.60
CA LEU A 100 10.00 9.79 13.90
C LEU A 100 11.52 9.82 13.73
N HIS A 101 12.08 8.89 12.97
CA HIS A 101 13.52 8.88 12.70
C HIS A 101 13.99 10.14 11.96
N SER A 102 13.19 10.63 11.01
CA SER A 102 13.45 11.87 10.28
C SER A 102 13.40 13.08 11.22
N LEU A 103 12.42 13.17 12.13
CA LEU A 103 12.34 14.27 13.10
C LEU A 103 13.57 14.35 14.01
N LEU A 104 14.04 13.20 14.49
CA LEU A 104 15.18 13.12 15.41
C LEU A 104 16.52 13.41 14.74
N THR A 105 16.61 13.28 13.42
CA THR A 105 17.87 13.41 12.65
C THR A 105 17.91 14.62 11.71
N THR A 106 16.82 15.40 11.62
CA THR A 106 16.75 16.58 10.74
C THR A 106 17.56 17.74 11.31
N THR A 107 18.47 18.28 10.50
CA THR A 107 19.23 19.51 10.77
C THR A 107 18.46 20.74 10.28
N ASN A 108 18.75 21.92 10.87
CA ASN A 108 18.06 23.17 10.54
C ASN A 108 18.23 23.52 9.04
N ASN A 109 17.11 23.51 8.30
CA ASN A 109 16.95 23.81 6.85
C ASN A 109 17.19 22.64 5.87
N PRO A 110 16.42 21.54 5.93
CA PRO A 110 16.52 20.47 4.94
C PRO A 110 16.09 20.95 3.55
N LEU A 111 16.86 20.56 2.53
CA LEU A 111 16.49 20.77 1.14
C LEU A 111 15.34 19.82 0.77
N ILE A 112 14.08 20.22 1.02
CA ILE A 112 12.90 19.48 0.52
C ILE A 112 12.89 19.40 -1.00
N ILE A 113 13.11 18.20 -1.53
CA ILE A 113 12.93 17.85 -2.94
C ILE A 113 11.45 17.52 -3.14
N ALA A 114 10.72 18.39 -3.83
CA ALA A 114 9.26 18.35 -3.88
C ALA A 114 8.70 17.02 -4.43
N CYS A 115 9.41 16.38 -5.36
CA CYS A 115 8.98 15.13 -5.99
C CYS A 115 9.31 13.86 -5.19
N ASN A 116 10.14 13.96 -4.16
CA ASN A 116 10.48 12.84 -3.28
C ASN A 116 10.79 13.39 -1.87
N PRO A 117 9.75 13.77 -1.09
CA PRO A 117 9.94 14.35 0.23
C PRO A 117 10.76 13.49 1.20
N PRO A 118 10.69 12.15 1.20
CA PRO A 118 11.60 11.29 1.97
C PRO A 118 13.09 11.52 1.69
N LEU A 119 13.46 11.90 0.46
CA LEU A 119 14.83 12.22 0.06
C LEU A 119 15.36 13.54 0.64
N ALA A 120 14.46 14.36 1.21
CA ALA A 120 14.81 15.58 1.92
C ALA A 120 15.34 15.35 3.33
N ALA A 121 15.11 14.15 3.88
CA ALA A 121 15.61 13.77 5.19
C ALA A 121 17.14 13.65 5.16
N SER A 122 17.75 13.42 6.33
CA SER A 122 19.20 13.17 6.41
C SER A 122 19.62 12.03 5.45
N PRO A 123 20.85 12.05 4.90
CA PRO A 123 21.31 11.00 3.98
C PRO A 123 21.20 9.59 4.56
N GLN A 124 21.37 9.47 5.88
CA GLN A 124 21.20 8.22 6.61
C GLN A 124 19.74 7.78 6.65
N ALA A 125 18.82 8.67 7.06
CA ALA A 125 17.40 8.36 7.13
C ALA A 125 16.81 8.00 5.76
N SER A 126 17.13 8.79 4.73
CA SER A 126 16.65 8.56 3.35
C SER A 126 17.20 7.26 2.75
N SER A 127 18.46 6.90 3.01
CA SER A 127 19.04 5.62 2.57
C SER A 127 18.35 4.42 3.22
N VAL A 128 18.16 4.45 4.55
CA VAL A 128 17.45 3.38 5.29
C VAL A 128 16.01 3.23 4.80
N TRP A 129 15.32 4.34 4.56
CA TRP A 129 13.96 4.34 4.04
C TRP A 129 13.86 3.77 2.63
N ASN A 130 14.75 4.19 1.72
CA ASN A 130 14.80 3.66 0.35
C ASN A 130 15.05 2.16 0.35
N LEU A 131 16.03 1.70 1.14
CA LEU A 131 16.35 0.28 1.23
C LEU A 131 15.17 -0.53 1.79
N SER A 132 14.52 -0.02 2.83
CA SER A 132 13.35 -0.65 3.46
C SER A 132 12.15 -0.74 2.50
N ASN A 133 11.86 0.33 1.74
CA ASN A 133 10.80 0.30 0.74
C ASN A 133 11.16 -0.61 -0.45
N LEU A 134 12.41 -0.68 -0.86
CA LEU A 134 12.85 -1.62 -1.90
C LEU A 134 12.62 -3.07 -1.47
N PHE A 135 12.96 -3.42 -0.22
CA PHE A 135 12.68 -4.74 0.33
C PHE A 135 11.18 -5.03 0.42
N LEU A 136 10.38 -4.08 0.90
CA LEU A 136 8.92 -4.21 0.92
C LEU A 136 8.35 -4.42 -0.48
N CYS A 137 8.81 -3.66 -1.47
CA CYS A 137 8.45 -3.82 -2.87
C CYS A 137 8.73 -5.24 -3.38
N ALA A 138 9.93 -5.76 -3.14
CA ALA A 138 10.28 -7.11 -3.53
C ALA A 138 9.38 -8.17 -2.87
N ILE A 139 9.06 -8.01 -1.59
CA ILE A 139 8.17 -8.92 -0.84
C ILE A 139 6.75 -8.86 -1.41
N VAL A 140 6.20 -7.66 -1.60
CA VAL A 140 4.85 -7.47 -2.11
C VAL A 140 4.71 -8.10 -3.50
N VAL A 141 5.62 -7.80 -4.43
CA VAL A 141 5.59 -8.39 -5.78
C VAL A 141 5.64 -9.91 -5.71
N SER A 142 6.53 -10.47 -4.89
CA SER A 142 6.65 -11.93 -4.72
C SER A 142 5.38 -12.54 -4.12
N LEU A 143 4.78 -11.89 -3.13
CA LEU A 143 3.56 -12.34 -2.48
C LEU A 143 2.37 -12.35 -3.44
N TYR A 144 2.18 -11.28 -4.21
CA TYR A 144 1.12 -11.22 -5.22
C TYR A 144 1.33 -12.19 -6.38
N LEU A 145 2.59 -12.48 -6.74
CA LEU A 145 2.92 -13.55 -7.69
C LEU A 145 2.46 -14.92 -7.13
N ILE A 146 2.80 -15.24 -5.88
CA ILE A 146 2.41 -16.50 -5.23
C ILE A 146 0.89 -16.63 -5.17
N ILE A 147 0.19 -15.57 -4.77
CA ILE A 147 -1.29 -15.52 -4.75
C ILE A 147 -1.85 -15.81 -6.15
N GLY A 148 -1.33 -15.14 -7.18
CA GLY A 148 -1.72 -15.36 -8.56
C GLY A 148 -1.52 -16.82 -9.01
N LEU A 149 -0.37 -17.41 -8.68
CA LEU A 149 -0.06 -18.81 -9.00
C LEU A 149 -1.01 -19.79 -8.28
N ILE A 150 -1.29 -19.60 -6.99
CA ILE A 150 -2.25 -20.42 -6.22
C ILE A 150 -3.65 -20.32 -6.85
N MET A 151 -4.07 -19.12 -7.23
CA MET A 151 -5.37 -18.89 -7.85
C MET A 151 -5.48 -19.53 -9.24
N ILE A 152 -4.43 -19.46 -10.08
CA ILE A 152 -4.41 -20.10 -11.40
C ILE A 152 -4.43 -21.62 -11.26
N THR A 153 -3.61 -22.18 -10.39
CA THR A 153 -3.55 -23.64 -10.19
C THR A 153 -4.87 -24.18 -9.62
N THR A 154 -5.49 -23.48 -8.67
CA THR A 154 -6.81 -23.84 -8.14
C THR A 154 -7.91 -23.67 -9.19
N GLY A 155 -7.87 -22.59 -9.96
CA GLY A 155 -8.81 -22.34 -11.05
C GLY A 155 -8.74 -23.40 -12.15
N ASN A 156 -7.54 -23.86 -12.52
CA ASN A 156 -7.35 -24.94 -13.49
C ASN A 156 -7.89 -26.28 -12.98
N LYS A 157 -7.68 -26.60 -11.69
CA LYS A 157 -8.29 -27.78 -11.04
C LYS A 157 -9.82 -27.72 -11.08
N MET A 158 -10.41 -26.55 -10.77
CA MET A 158 -11.88 -26.37 -10.78
C MET A 158 -12.49 -26.34 -12.18
N LYS A 159 -11.77 -25.85 -13.20
CA LYS A 159 -12.22 -25.86 -14.59
C LYS A 159 -12.37 -27.29 -15.13
N ARG A 160 -11.60 -28.24 -14.58
CA ARG A 160 -11.74 -29.68 -14.84
C ARG A 160 -13.02 -30.27 -14.25
N ASP A 161 -13.57 -29.66 -13.20
CA ASP A 161 -14.76 -30.11 -12.44
C ASP A 161 -16.07 -29.35 -12.79
N SER A 162 -16.14 -28.66 -13.94
CA SER A 162 -17.36 -28.03 -14.48
C SER A 162 -18.07 -26.98 -13.60
N LYS A 163 -17.46 -26.46 -12.53
CA LYS A 163 -18.04 -25.33 -11.74
C LYS A 163 -17.63 -23.97 -12.32
N CYS A 164 -18.41 -23.50 -13.29
CA CYS A 164 -18.21 -22.24 -14.04
C CYS A 164 -18.32 -20.95 -13.17
N VAL A 165 -19.02 -21.00 -12.02
CA VAL A 165 -19.31 -19.82 -11.19
C VAL A 165 -18.08 -19.32 -10.41
N THR A 166 -17.27 -20.22 -9.86
CA THR A 166 -16.09 -19.83 -9.05
C THR A 166 -15.01 -19.15 -9.89
N LEU A 167 -14.88 -19.54 -11.17
CA LEU A 167 -13.91 -18.99 -12.10
C LEU A 167 -14.12 -17.50 -12.40
N LYS A 168 -15.37 -17.00 -12.30
CA LYS A 168 -15.70 -15.57 -12.45
C LYS A 168 -15.20 -14.73 -11.27
N TYR A 169 -15.33 -15.25 -10.04
CA TYR A 169 -14.84 -14.58 -8.83
C TYR A 169 -13.30 -14.53 -8.80
N THR A 170 -12.63 -15.61 -9.21
CA THR A 170 -11.17 -15.68 -9.30
C THR A 170 -10.59 -14.60 -10.22
N LYS A 171 -11.22 -14.32 -11.38
CA LYS A 171 -10.77 -13.27 -12.30
C LYS A 171 -10.90 -11.85 -11.76
N GLY A 172 -11.96 -11.57 -10.96
CA GLY A 172 -12.16 -10.26 -10.34
C GLY A 172 -11.08 -9.96 -9.30
N VAL A 173 -10.77 -10.94 -8.46
CA VAL A 173 -9.74 -10.81 -7.41
C VAL A 173 -8.33 -10.67 -8.02
N VAL A 174 -7.99 -11.46 -9.05
CA VAL A 174 -6.69 -11.30 -9.75
C VAL A 174 -6.57 -9.92 -10.39
N ARG A 175 -7.64 -9.40 -11.01
CA ARG A 175 -7.63 -8.06 -11.61
C ARG A 175 -7.44 -6.98 -10.55
N SER A 176 -8.14 -7.07 -9.41
CA SER A 176 -7.96 -6.13 -8.30
C SER A 176 -6.54 -6.21 -7.71
N ALA A 177 -6.02 -7.41 -7.49
CA ALA A 177 -4.66 -7.65 -7.02
C ALA A 177 -3.60 -7.05 -7.97
N SER A 178 -3.72 -7.30 -9.27
CA SER A 178 -2.81 -6.73 -10.27
C SER A 178 -2.89 -5.20 -10.33
N LEU A 179 -4.08 -4.61 -10.22
CA LEU A 179 -4.22 -3.16 -10.16
C LEU A 179 -3.55 -2.60 -8.90
N ILE A 180 -3.76 -3.22 -7.74
CA ILE A 180 -3.15 -2.85 -6.47
C ILE A 180 -1.61 -2.92 -6.54
N THR A 181 -1.05 -3.98 -7.12
CA THR A 181 0.40 -4.11 -7.31
C THR A 181 0.96 -3.05 -8.28
N ILE A 182 0.27 -2.78 -9.40
CA ILE A 182 0.70 -1.75 -10.35
C ILE A 182 0.68 -0.36 -9.70
N PHE A 183 -0.36 -0.04 -8.92
CA PHE A 183 -0.43 1.23 -8.19
C PHE A 183 0.70 1.36 -7.19
N PHE A 184 0.99 0.31 -6.41
CA PHE A 184 2.09 0.33 -5.45
C PHE A 184 3.46 0.54 -6.10
N CYS A 185 3.72 -0.13 -7.24
CA CYS A 185 4.97 0.07 -7.97
C CYS A 185 5.11 1.46 -8.61
N ALA A 186 4.00 2.17 -8.82
CA ALA A 186 3.97 3.49 -9.45
C ALA A 186 3.95 4.66 -8.44
N SER A 187 3.68 4.39 -7.17
CA SER A 187 3.67 5.34 -6.04
C SER A 187 4.99 5.36 -5.30
#